data_AF-A0A965HD53-F1
#
_entry.id   AF-A0A965HD53-F1
#
_cell.length_a   1.000
_cell.length_b   1.000
_cell.length_c   1.000
_cell.angle_alpha   90.00
_cell.angle_beta   90.00
_cell.angle_gamma   90.00
#
_symmetry.space_group_name_H-M   'P 1'
#
loop_
_entity.id
_entity.type
_entity.pdbx_description
1 polymer ?
#
loop_
_entity_poly.entity_id
_entity_poly.type
_entity_poly.pdbx_seq_one_letter_code
_entity_poly.pdbx_strand_id
1 'polypeptide(L)'
;MKRGLVLAGILTAICVFQSRSEDSLEEGKGGRHNITQGAIFTDDFRQQEGVQELKNGILYKVEATGKGKTPKTSDRIKVNYIG
;
A
#
# COMPACT_ATOMS: atom_id res chain seq x y z
N MET A 1 12.00 -43.93 29.22
CA MET A 1 11.58 -43.46 27.87
C MET A 1 10.55 -42.31 27.86
N LYS A 2 10.16 -41.70 28.99
CA LYS A 2 9.11 -40.64 29.02
C LYS A 2 9.61 -39.18 29.07
N ARG A 3 10.94 -38.95 29.14
CA ARG A 3 11.52 -37.59 29.28
C ARG A 3 11.75 -36.86 27.95
N GLY A 4 11.91 -37.59 26.83
CA GLY A 4 12.12 -36.97 25.50
C GLY A 4 10.85 -36.37 24.89
N LEU A 5 9.67 -36.92 25.21
CA LEU A 5 8.41 -36.48 24.63
C LEU A 5 7.92 -35.13 25.19
N VAL A 6 8.24 -34.84 26.47
CA VAL A 6 7.85 -33.58 27.12
C VAL A 6 8.67 -32.39 26.61
N LEU A 7 9.97 -32.60 26.36
CA LEU A 7 10.86 -31.54 25.85
C LEU A 7 10.52 -31.14 24.40
N ALA A 8 10.14 -32.12 23.56
CA ALA A 8 9.73 -31.86 22.19
C ALA A 8 8.42 -31.04 22.12
N GLY A 9 7.46 -31.31 23.02
CA GLY A 9 6.20 -30.57 23.10
C GLY A 9 6.40 -29.10 23.50
N ILE A 10 7.28 -28.83 24.46
CA ILE A 10 7.58 -27.45 24.92
C ILE A 10 8.32 -26.67 23.83
N LEU A 11 9.30 -27.28 23.16
CA LEU A 11 10.04 -26.61 22.09
C LEU A 11 9.13 -26.28 20.90
N THR A 12 8.20 -27.18 20.56
CA THR A 12 7.22 -26.95 19.49
C THR A 12 6.24 -25.83 19.87
N ALA A 13 5.77 -25.80 21.12
CA ALA A 13 4.87 -24.76 21.60
C ALA A 13 5.52 -23.37 21.64
N ILE A 14 6.79 -23.28 22.05
CA ILE A 14 7.55 -22.02 22.02
C ILE A 14 7.76 -21.54 20.58
N CYS A 15 8.13 -22.45 19.68
CA CYS A 15 8.36 -22.13 18.27
C CYS A 15 7.08 -21.62 17.58
N VAL A 16 5.94 -22.27 17.82
CA VAL A 16 4.63 -21.85 17.27
C VAL A 16 4.14 -20.53 17.87
N PHE A 17 4.46 -20.24 19.13
CA PHE A 17 4.09 -18.98 19.77
C PHE A 17 4.95 -17.82 19.29
N GLN A 18 6.26 -18.04 19.11
CA GLN A 18 7.18 -17.03 18.58
C GLN A 18 6.83 -16.65 17.14
N SER A 19 6.61 -17.62 16.25
CA SER A 19 6.24 -17.33 14.85
C SER A 19 4.93 -16.54 14.74
N ARG A 20 3.94 -16.84 15.58
CA ARG A 20 2.67 -16.11 15.62
C ARG A 20 2.80 -14.66 16.11
N SER A 21 3.76 -14.39 17.00
CA SER A 21 4.05 -13.03 17.48
C SER A 21 4.77 -12.19 16.44
N GLU A 22 5.55 -12.81 15.56
CA GLU A 22 6.28 -12.13 14.48
C GLU A 22 5.35 -11.79 13.30
N ASP A 23 4.48 -12.72 12.88
CA ASP A 23 3.50 -12.49 11.80
C ASP A 23 2.54 -11.32 12.10
N SER A 24 2.08 -11.22 13.35
CA SER A 24 1.16 -10.15 13.77
C SER A 24 1.82 -8.77 13.90
N LEU A 25 3.15 -8.72 13.98
CA LEU A 25 3.93 -7.48 13.92
C LEU A 25 4.20 -7.06 12.48
N GLU A 26 4.36 -8.00 11.54
CA GLU A 26 4.65 -7.69 10.13
C GLU A 26 3.42 -7.15 9.38
N GLU A 27 2.22 -7.71 9.59
CA GLU A 27 0.99 -7.26 8.92
C GLU A 27 0.61 -5.81 9.29
N GLY A 28 0.87 -5.39 10.53
CA GLY A 28 0.60 -4.02 11.01
C GLY A 28 1.67 -3.00 10.62
N LYS A 29 2.93 -3.43 10.44
CA LYS A 29 4.04 -2.56 10.04
C LYS A 29 3.91 -2.13 8.58
N GLY A 30 3.56 -3.05 7.68
CA GLY A 30 3.43 -2.75 6.25
C GLY A 30 2.39 -1.66 5.97
N GLY A 31 1.19 -1.78 6.55
CA GLY A 31 0.13 -0.78 6.39
C GLY A 31 0.52 0.60 6.92
N ARG A 32 1.07 0.68 8.14
CA ARG A 32 1.52 1.96 8.75
C ARG A 32 2.67 2.59 7.98
N HIS A 33 3.61 1.76 7.52
CA HIS A 33 4.72 2.21 6.67
C HIS A 33 4.19 2.80 5.37
N ASN A 34 3.29 2.11 4.68
CA ASN A 34 2.71 2.56 3.42
C ASN A 34 1.89 3.85 3.57
N ILE A 35 1.13 4.02 4.66
CA ILE A 35 0.43 5.28 4.96
C ILE A 35 1.43 6.43 5.08
N THR A 36 2.54 6.20 5.79
CA THR A 36 3.56 7.23 6.01
C THR A 36 4.27 7.59 4.71
N GLN A 37 4.73 6.58 3.94
CA GLN A 37 5.39 6.80 2.65
C GLN A 37 4.44 7.44 1.62
N GLY A 38 3.17 7.03 1.61
CA GLY A 38 2.15 7.62 0.75
C GLY A 38 1.90 9.09 1.07
N ALA A 39 1.86 9.46 2.35
CA ALA A 39 1.72 10.86 2.76
C ALA A 39 2.92 11.71 2.31
N ILE A 40 4.15 11.22 2.51
CA ILE A 40 5.38 11.90 2.07
C ILE A 40 5.36 12.10 0.54
N PHE A 41 5.11 11.03 -0.22
CA PHE A 41 5.04 11.12 -1.68
C PHE A 41 3.96 12.11 -2.16
N THR A 42 2.79 12.09 -1.52
CA THR A 42 1.68 13.00 -1.85
C THR A 42 2.09 14.45 -1.60
N ASP A 43 2.75 14.74 -0.48
CA ASP A 43 3.19 16.09 -0.13
C ASP A 43 4.31 16.59 -1.05
N ASP A 44 5.24 15.72 -1.42
CA ASP A 44 6.31 16.02 -2.37
C ASP A 44 5.76 16.24 -3.78
N PHE A 45 4.83 15.39 -4.23
CA PHE A 45 4.22 15.51 -5.55
C PHE A 45 3.39 16.80 -5.65
N ARG A 46 2.64 17.17 -4.60
CA ARG A 46 1.85 18.42 -4.58
C ARG A 46 2.69 19.67 -4.85
N GLN A 47 3.96 19.67 -4.47
CA GLN A 47 4.86 20.82 -4.62
C GLN A 47 5.46 20.93 -6.03
N GLN A 48 5.30 19.92 -6.88
CA GLN A 48 5.88 19.93 -8.23
C GLN A 48 5.12 20.88 -9.17
N GLU A 49 5.83 21.47 -10.12
CA GLU A 49 5.25 22.38 -11.10
C GLU A 49 4.20 21.67 -11.97
N GLY A 50 3.04 22.30 -12.13
CA GLY A 50 1.94 21.82 -12.96
C GLY A 50 1.03 20.77 -12.29
N VAL A 51 1.31 20.40 -11.03
CA VAL A 51 0.43 19.53 -10.25
C VAL A 51 -0.81 20.28 -9.79
N GLN A 52 -1.95 19.61 -9.89
CA GLN A 52 -3.28 20.10 -9.55
C GLN A 52 -3.95 19.13 -8.57
N GLU A 53 -4.74 19.69 -7.65
CA GLU A 53 -5.46 18.93 -6.61
C GLU A 53 -6.98 19.02 -6.82
N LEU A 54 -7.64 17.85 -6.79
CA LEU A 54 -9.08 17.74 -6.79
C LEU A 54 -9.63 17.75 -5.36
N LYS A 55 -10.90 18.14 -5.19
CA LYS A 55 -11.58 18.23 -3.87
C LYS A 55 -11.61 16.92 -3.09
N ASN A 56 -11.43 15.79 -3.77
CA ASN A 56 -11.40 14.45 -3.16
C ASN A 56 -9.98 13.99 -2.79
N GLY A 57 -8.97 14.85 -2.91
CA GLY A 57 -7.58 14.56 -2.55
C GLY A 57 -6.75 13.90 -3.66
N ILE A 58 -7.29 13.75 -4.88
CA ILE A 58 -6.52 13.24 -6.03
C ILE A 58 -5.62 14.35 -6.58
N LEU A 59 -4.33 14.05 -6.66
CA LEU A 59 -3.34 14.89 -7.34
C LEU A 59 -3.11 14.39 -8.76
N TYR A 60 -3.01 15.30 -9.73
CA TYR A 60 -2.65 14.98 -11.11
C TYR A 60 -1.81 16.06 -11.75
N LYS A 61 -1.05 15.68 -12.77
CA LYS A 61 -0.30 16.59 -13.63
C LYS A 61 -0.66 16.33 -15.09
N VAL A 62 -0.92 17.40 -15.84
CA VAL A 62 -1.19 17.28 -17.28
C VAL A 62 0.14 17.38 -18.01
N GLU A 63 0.66 16.24 -18.48
CA GLU A 63 1.91 16.20 -19.26
C GLU A 63 1.69 16.66 -20.71
N ALA A 64 0.54 16.34 -21.31
CA ALA A 64 0.18 16.77 -22.66
C ALA A 64 -1.33 17.04 -22.78
N THR A 65 -1.69 18.25 -23.21
CA THR A 65 -3.09 18.66 -23.37
C THR A 65 -3.67 18.12 -24.68
N GLY A 66 -4.73 17.32 -24.58
CA GLY A 66 -5.53 16.89 -25.72
C GLY A 66 -6.48 17.99 -26.22
N LYS A 67 -6.84 17.93 -27.51
CA LYS A 67 -7.82 18.85 -28.14
C LYS A 67 -9.23 18.24 -28.29
N GLY A 68 -9.43 17.04 -27.73
CA GLY A 68 -10.69 16.30 -27.82
C GLY A 68 -11.76 16.80 -26.86
N LYS A 69 -12.95 16.19 -26.94
CA LYS A 69 -14.03 16.44 -25.97
C LYS A 69 -13.68 15.80 -24.62
N THR A 70 -14.03 16.46 -23.53
CA THR A 70 -13.96 15.88 -22.18
C THR A 70 -14.93 14.69 -22.09
N PRO A 71 -14.47 13.50 -21.64
CA PRO A 71 -15.34 12.33 -21.48
C PRO A 71 -16.47 12.57 -20.48
N LYS A 72 -17.66 12.04 -20.77
CA LYS A 72 -18.80 12.01 -19.84
C LYS A 72 -18.84 10.68 -19.08
N THR A 73 -19.63 10.66 -18.00
CA THR A 73 -19.79 9.47 -17.14
C THR A 73 -20.37 8.25 -17.86
N SER A 74 -21.15 8.43 -18.93
CA SER A 74 -21.75 7.34 -19.73
C SER A 74 -20.84 6.85 -20.86
N ASP A 75 -19.73 7.53 -21.13
CA ASP A 75 -18.91 7.26 -22.31
C ASP A 75 -18.01 6.04 -22.08
N ARG A 76 -17.72 5.32 -23.16
CA ARG A 76 -16.67 4.30 -23.17
C ARG A 76 -15.38 4.93 -23.68
N ILE A 77 -14.31 4.81 -22.90
CA ILE A 77 -12.99 5.36 -23.24
C ILE A 77 -12.01 4.24 -23.59
N LYS A 78 -10.97 4.60 -24.35
CA LYS A 78 -9.82 3.74 -24.64
C LYS A 78 -8.56 4.42 -24.12
N VAL A 79 -7.78 3.71 -23.31
CA VAL A 79 -6.57 4.24 -22.66
C VAL A 79 -5.40 3.28 -22.83
N ASN A 80 -4.19 3.85 -22.78
CA ASN A 80 -2.96 3.12 -22.51
C ASN A 80 -2.44 3.67 -21.17
N TYR A 81 -2.13 2.80 -20.20
CA TYR A 81 -1.69 3.22 -18.86
C TYR A 81 -0.57 2.33 -18.33
N ILE A 82 0.17 2.86 -17.34
CA ILE A 82 1.20 2.17 -16.55
C ILE A 82 0.92 2.52 -15.08
N GLY A 83 1.01 1.53 -14.19
CA GLY A 83 0.73 1.66 -12.75
C GLY A 83 1.88 1.16 -11.90
#